data_AF-A0A7W7T8Y4-F1
#
_entry.id   AF-A0A7W7T8Y4-F1
#
_cell.length_a   1.000
_cell.length_b   1.000
_cell.length_c   1.000
_cell.angle_alpha   90.00
_cell.angle_beta   90.00
_cell.angle_gamma   90.00
#
_symmetry.space_group_name_H-M   'P 1'
#
loop_
_entity.id
_entity.type
_entity.pdbx_description
1 polymer ?
#
loop_
_entity_poly.entity_id
_entity_poly.type
_entity_poly.pdbx_seq_one_letter_code
_entity_poly.pdbx_strand_id
1 'polypeptide(L)'
;MRALLVLVAALVLPGTAVAADADAKGQFRYVYSTDLGDVETGSLRDPEIGTCLAFPGLGDERLARSTRNQTDATAIVYREDDCQGDYYVLEPREKRIHDSDARSVRFV
;
A
#
# COMPACT_ATOMS: atom_id res chain seq x y z
N MET A 1 -46.63 19.66 2.67
CA MET A 1 -45.16 19.76 2.74
C MET A 1 -44.60 18.34 2.70
N ARG A 2 -43.79 18.01 1.69
CA ARG A 2 -43.23 16.66 1.48
C ARG A 2 -41.99 16.52 2.35
N ALA A 3 -42.01 15.58 3.31
CA ALA A 3 -40.83 15.20 4.06
C ALA A 3 -39.91 14.35 3.16
N LEU A 4 -38.70 14.84 2.87
CA LEU A 4 -37.65 14.02 2.29
C LEU A 4 -36.94 13.29 3.43
N LEU A 5 -37.15 11.97 3.51
CA LEU A 5 -36.27 11.07 4.24
C LEU A 5 -34.97 10.93 3.42
N VAL A 6 -33.87 11.50 3.93
CA VAL A 6 -32.54 11.24 3.40
C VAL A 6 -32.00 10.01 4.11
N LEU A 7 -31.96 8.89 3.39
CA LEU A 7 -31.31 7.67 3.84
C LEU A 7 -29.81 7.80 3.54
N VAL A 8 -29.02 8.21 4.52
CA VAL A 8 -27.55 8.19 4.40
C VAL A 8 -27.10 6.76 4.65
N ALA A 9 -26.87 6.01 3.58
CA ALA A 9 -26.23 4.70 3.66
C ALA A 9 -24.73 4.91 3.91
N ALA A 10 -24.29 4.77 5.16
CA ALA A 10 -22.87 4.68 5.48
C ALA A 10 -22.34 3.33 4.95
N LEU A 11 -21.62 3.39 3.83
CA LEU A 11 -20.93 2.22 3.27
C LEU A 11 -19.73 1.92 4.17
N VAL A 12 -19.90 1.02 5.14
CA VAL A 12 -18.78 0.47 5.92
C VAL A 12 -18.13 -0.59 5.05
N LEU A 13 -16.99 -0.25 4.43
CA LEU A 13 -16.14 -1.22 3.73
C LEU A 13 -15.63 -2.24 4.77
N PRO A 14 -15.86 -3.56 4.57
CA PRO A 14 -15.24 -4.57 5.42
C PRO A 14 -13.76 -4.67 5.07
N GLY A 15 -12.93 -3.89 5.76
CA GLY A 15 -11.50 -4.19 5.85
C GLY A 15 -11.35 -5.53 6.58
N THR A 16 -11.00 -6.59 5.85
CA THR A 16 -10.68 -7.89 6.43
C THR A 16 -9.37 -7.75 7.23
N ALA A 17 -9.47 -7.32 8.48
CA ALA A 17 -8.40 -7.44 9.44
C ALA A 17 -8.24 -8.93 9.78
N VAL A 18 -7.39 -9.63 9.02
CA VAL A 18 -6.84 -10.91 9.49
C VAL A 18 -5.92 -10.57 10.64
N ALA A 19 -6.12 -11.21 11.79
CA ALA A 19 -5.33 -11.00 13.00
C ALA A 19 -3.83 -11.04 12.66
N ALA A 20 -3.16 -9.92 12.90
CA ALA A 20 -1.77 -9.68 12.59
C ALA A 20 -0.96 -9.82 13.88
N ASP A 21 -0.32 -10.97 14.07
CA ASP A 21 0.57 -11.23 15.20
C ASP A 21 2.03 -11.45 14.73
N ALA A 22 2.35 -11.09 13.48
CA ALA A 22 3.68 -11.26 12.90
C ALA A 22 4.10 -10.07 12.04
N ASP A 23 5.38 -9.70 12.13
CA ASP A 23 6.03 -8.70 11.26
C ASP A 23 6.95 -9.40 10.26
N ALA A 24 6.89 -9.00 9.00
CA ALA A 24 7.85 -9.41 7.97
C ALA A 24 9.21 -8.81 8.31
N LYS A 25 10.28 -9.59 8.35
CA LYS A 25 11.62 -9.07 8.69
C LYS A 25 12.30 -8.45 7.48
N GLY A 26 12.82 -7.24 7.64
CA GLY A 26 13.59 -6.52 6.62
C GLY A 26 12.96 -5.19 6.22
N GLN A 27 13.14 -4.82 4.95
CA GLN A 27 12.69 -3.52 4.44
C GLN A 27 11.96 -3.66 3.11
N PHE A 28 10.83 -2.99 2.99
CA PHE A 28 10.21 -2.70 1.70
C PHE A 28 10.51 -1.26 1.32
N ARG A 29 11.12 -1.04 0.15
CA ARG A 29 11.53 0.30 -0.30
C ARG A 29 10.70 0.75 -1.48
N TYR A 30 10.39 2.03 -1.54
CA TYR A 30 9.70 2.64 -2.67
C TYR A 30 10.30 4.00 -3.01
N VAL A 31 10.22 4.36 -4.28
CA VAL A 31 10.73 5.63 -4.82
C VAL A 31 9.55 6.43 -5.35
N TYR A 32 9.48 7.71 -5.00
CA TYR A 32 8.43 8.62 -5.45
C TYR A 32 9.02 10.01 -5.73
N SER A 33 8.26 10.84 -6.46
CA SER A 33 8.63 12.23 -6.69
C SER A 33 7.80 13.13 -5.76
N THR A 34 8.43 14.15 -5.17
CA THR A 34 7.74 15.16 -4.35
C THR A 34 7.05 16.20 -5.25
N ASP A 35 6.26 17.08 -4.64
CA ASP A 35 5.57 18.17 -5.36
C ASP A 35 6.56 19.19 -5.96
N LEU A 36 7.79 19.24 -5.44
CA LEU A 36 8.89 20.05 -5.97
C LEU A 36 9.65 19.36 -7.11
N GLY A 37 9.30 18.11 -7.42
CA GLY A 37 9.94 17.30 -8.45
C GLY A 37 11.16 16.51 -7.97
N ASP A 38 11.53 16.61 -6.69
CA ASP A 38 12.65 15.86 -6.11
C ASP A 38 12.32 14.36 -6.06
N VAL A 39 13.32 13.51 -6.28
CA VAL A 39 13.16 12.05 -6.16
C VAL A 39 13.55 11.61 -4.76
N GLU A 40 12.57 11.08 -4.04
CA GLU A 40 12.72 10.61 -2.67
C GLU A 40 12.58 9.09 -2.58
N THR A 41 13.19 8.50 -1.55
CA THR A 41 13.06 7.07 -1.23
C THR A 41 12.43 6.90 0.13
N GLY A 42 11.26 6.27 0.16
CA GLY A 42 10.62 5.84 1.39
C GLY A 42 10.87 4.36 1.69
N SER A 43 10.54 3.96 2.91
CA SER A 43 10.62 2.55 3.32
C SER A 43 9.60 2.19 4.40
N LEU A 44 9.20 0.92 4.39
CA LEU A 44 8.51 0.26 5.49
C LEU A 44 9.52 -0.71 6.12
N ARG A 45 9.83 -0.52 7.40
CA ARG A 45 10.73 -1.39 8.16
C ARG A 45 9.89 -2.36 8.97
N ASP A 46 10.27 -3.63 8.88
CA ASP A 46 9.62 -4.74 9.56
C ASP A 46 8.09 -4.66 9.51
N PRO A 47 7.46 -4.56 8.32
CA PRO A 47 6.05 -4.27 8.20
C PRO A 47 5.16 -5.39 8.73
N GLU A 48 4.05 -5.02 9.34
CA GLU A 48 3.03 -5.94 9.84
C GLU A 48 2.46 -6.82 8.71
N ILE A 49 2.39 -8.13 8.96
CA ILE A 49 1.84 -9.12 8.02
C ILE A 49 0.32 -9.09 8.11
N GLY A 50 -0.35 -9.19 6.96
CA GLY A 50 -1.80 -9.27 6.88
C GLY A 50 -2.50 -7.90 6.89
N THR A 51 -1.82 -6.82 7.23
CA THR A 51 -2.34 -5.44 7.19
C THR A 51 -2.09 -4.77 5.84
N CYS A 52 -3.06 -4.00 5.36
CA CYS A 52 -2.87 -3.14 4.20
C CYS A 52 -2.18 -1.84 4.63
N LEU A 53 -1.06 -1.52 4.00
CA LEU A 53 -0.26 -0.33 4.31
C LEU A 53 -0.22 0.60 3.10
N ALA A 54 -0.59 1.86 3.32
CA ALA A 54 -0.29 2.94 2.38
C ALA A 54 1.20 3.30 2.46
N PHE A 55 1.76 3.88 1.39
CA PHE A 55 3.15 4.34 1.42
C PHE A 55 3.29 5.71 2.10
N PRO A 56 4.06 5.81 3.20
CA PRO A 56 4.32 7.09 3.84
C PRO A 56 4.88 8.12 2.87
N GLY A 57 4.35 9.34 2.99
CA GLY A 57 4.87 10.46 2.24
C GLY A 57 4.49 10.46 0.77
N LEU A 58 3.58 9.62 0.25
CA LEU A 58 2.99 9.78 -1.10
C LEU A 58 1.78 10.74 -1.11
N GLY A 59 1.00 10.79 -0.03
CA GLY A 59 -0.28 11.52 -0.04
C GLY A 59 -1.25 10.96 -1.10
N ASP A 60 -2.26 11.75 -1.48
CA ASP A 60 -3.35 11.28 -2.35
C ASP A 60 -3.04 11.37 -3.85
N GLU A 61 -1.99 12.10 -4.25
CA GLU A 61 -1.74 12.41 -5.66
C GLU A 61 -0.50 11.72 -6.23
N ARG A 62 0.37 11.14 -5.38
CA ARG A 62 1.66 10.59 -5.82
C ARG A 62 1.65 9.08 -5.81
N LEU A 63 2.48 8.52 -6.69
CA LEU A 63 2.60 7.09 -6.90
C LEU A 63 4.05 6.66 -6.65
N ALA A 64 4.22 5.46 -6.11
CA ALA A 64 5.51 4.80 -6.05
C ALA A 64 5.90 4.36 -7.47
N ARG A 65 6.96 4.95 -8.02
CA ARG A 65 7.48 4.64 -9.36
C ARG A 65 8.42 3.44 -9.39
N SER A 66 8.96 3.06 -8.25
CA SER A 66 9.66 1.78 -8.10
C SER A 66 9.39 1.23 -6.72
N THR A 67 9.21 -0.09 -6.65
CA THR A 67 9.05 -0.83 -5.39
C THR A 67 10.06 -1.95 -5.32
N ARG A 68 10.61 -2.20 -4.13
CA ARG A 68 11.56 -3.28 -3.88
C ARG A 68 11.22 -3.99 -2.58
N ASN A 69 11.01 -5.30 -2.66
CA ASN A 69 10.82 -6.15 -1.50
C ASN A 69 12.16 -6.71 -1.04
N GLN A 70 12.69 -6.22 0.09
CA GLN A 70 13.83 -6.82 0.79
C GLN A 70 13.41 -7.41 2.14
N THR A 71 12.13 -7.73 2.29
CA THR A 71 11.63 -8.47 3.45
C THR A 71 11.75 -9.97 3.22
N ASP A 72 11.50 -10.76 4.27
CA ASP A 72 11.38 -12.21 4.20
C ASP A 72 9.95 -12.70 3.86
N ALA A 73 8.98 -11.80 3.76
CA ALA A 73 7.59 -12.08 3.40
C ALA A 73 7.30 -11.73 1.94
N THR A 74 6.22 -12.30 1.40
CA THR A 74 5.74 -11.96 0.06
C THR A 74 5.01 -10.62 0.13
N ALA A 75 5.30 -9.70 -0.80
CA ALA A 75 4.60 -8.43 -0.88
C ALA A 75 3.64 -8.42 -2.06
N ILE A 76 2.35 -8.26 -1.78
CA ILE A 76 1.32 -7.99 -2.77
C ILE A 76 1.15 -6.48 -2.85
N VAL A 77 1.50 -5.90 -3.99
CA VAL A 77 1.55 -4.45 -4.18
C VAL A 77 0.44 -4.02 -5.11
N TYR A 78 -0.32 -3.01 -4.71
CA TYR A 78 -1.54 -2.56 -5.37
C TYR A 78 -1.34 -1.17 -5.97
N ARG A 79 -1.97 -0.95 -7.13
CA ARG A 79 -1.97 0.35 -7.83
C ARG A 79 -2.99 1.34 -7.27
N GLU A 80 -3.90 0.86 -6.45
CA GLU A 80 -4.93 1.66 -5.78
C GLU A 80 -4.70 1.67 -4.26
N ASP A 81 -5.35 2.62 -3.59
CA ASP A 81 -5.34 2.70 -2.13
C ASP A 81 -6.09 1.50 -1.52
N ASP A 82 -5.91 1.28 -0.20
CA ASP A 82 -6.63 0.26 0.57
C ASP A 82 -6.55 -1.19 0.01
N CYS A 83 -5.48 -1.48 -0.75
CA CYS A 83 -5.17 -2.80 -1.28
C CYS A 83 -6.27 -3.32 -2.20
N GLN A 84 -6.75 -2.44 -3.08
CA GLN A 84 -7.76 -2.72 -4.08
C GLN A 84 -7.15 -2.70 -5.50
N GLY A 85 -7.97 -3.08 -6.48
CA GLY A 85 -7.65 -2.95 -7.89
C GLY A 85 -6.50 -3.83 -8.37
N ASP A 86 -5.81 -3.33 -9.39
CA ASP A 86 -4.68 -4.02 -10.02
C ASP A 86 -3.52 -4.22 -9.04
N TYR A 87 -2.94 -5.41 -9.05
CA TYR A 87 -1.82 -5.77 -8.20
C TYR A 87 -0.74 -6.57 -8.92
N TYR A 88 0.43 -6.59 -8.32
CA TYR A 88 1.53 -7.47 -8.68
C TYR A 88 2.21 -8.02 -7.42
N VAL A 89 2.92 -9.13 -7.59
CA VAL A 89 3.56 -9.85 -6.47
C VAL A 89 5.07 -9.69 -6.56
N LEU A 90 5.68 -9.33 -5.43
CA LEU A 90 7.12 -9.31 -5.22
C LEU A 90 7.51 -10.41 -4.25
N GLU A 91 8.22 -11.42 -4.75
CA GLU A 91 8.80 -12.47 -3.91
C GLU A 91 9.77 -11.87 -2.87
N PRO A 92 9.99 -12.57 -1.73
CA PRO A 92 10.96 -12.16 -0.72
C PRO A 92 12.37 -11.91 -1.28
N ARG A 93 13.18 -11.16 -0.52
CA ARG A 93 14.65 -11.07 -0.66
C ARG A 93 15.18 -10.52 -2.00
N GLU A 94 14.88 -9.24 -2.24
CA GLU A 94 15.43 -8.35 -3.28
C GLU A 94 14.75 -8.30 -4.66
N LYS A 95 13.46 -8.64 -4.75
CA LYS A 95 12.71 -8.35 -5.99
C LYS A 95 12.41 -6.86 -6.13
N ARG A 96 12.59 -6.33 -7.33
CA ARG A 96 12.30 -4.93 -7.68
C ARG A 96 11.42 -4.87 -8.92
N ILE A 97 10.48 -3.94 -8.91
CA ILE A 97 9.72 -3.50 -10.09
C ILE A 97 9.94 -2.00 -10.29
N HIS A 98 10.05 -1.62 -11.56
CA HIS A 98 10.06 -0.24 -12.05
C HIS A 98 8.71 0.07 -12.68
N ASP A 99 8.37 1.36 -12.78
CA ASP A 99 7.08 1.84 -13.29
C ASP A 99 5.92 1.13 -12.59
N SER A 100 6.07 0.99 -11.26
CA SER A 100 5.14 0.25 -10.41
C SER A 100 3.77 0.92 -10.32
N ASP A 101 3.75 2.26 -10.33
CA ASP A 101 2.58 3.10 -10.14
C ASP A 101 1.73 2.66 -8.94
N ALA A 102 2.42 2.31 -7.84
CA ALA A 102 1.82 1.67 -6.69
C ALA A 102 1.42 2.67 -5.60
N ARG A 103 0.39 2.30 -4.82
CA ARG A 103 -0.17 3.14 -3.74
C ARG A 103 -0.22 2.43 -2.39
N SER A 104 -0.48 1.14 -2.38
CA SER A 104 -0.49 0.35 -1.16
C SER A 104 0.18 -1.02 -1.31
N VAL A 105 0.44 -1.66 -0.18
CA VAL A 105 1.07 -2.98 -0.12
C VAL A 105 0.52 -3.79 1.05
N ARG A 106 0.44 -5.11 0.87
CA ARG A 106 0.12 -6.08 1.91
C ARG A 106 1.17 -7.19 1.92
N PHE A 107 1.64 -7.56 3.11
CA PHE A 107 2.60 -8.65 3.29
C PHE A 107 1.87 -9.94 3.70
N VAL A 108 2.32 -11.09 3.17
CA VAL A 108 1.76 -12.44 3.43
C VAL A 108 2.84 -13.50 3.58
#